data_AF-Q76FA7-F1
#
_entry.id   AF-Q76FA7-F1
#
_cell.length_a   1.000
_cell.length_b   1.000
_cell.length_c   1.000
_cell.angle_alpha   90.00
_cell.angle_beta   90.00
_cell.angle_gamma   90.00
#
_symmetry.space_group_name_H-M   'P 1'
#
loop_
_entity.id
_entity.type
_entity.pdbx_description
1 polymer ?
#
loop_
_entity_poly.entity_id
_entity_poly.type
_entity_poly.pdbx_seq_one_letter_code
_entity_poly.pdbx_strand_id
1 'polypeptide(L)' 'ERVQATIEHMLVDQPDAPLVIQADEHAYNGTVVKVMDAAKGAGVKNIALAAENK' A
#
# COMPACT_ATOMS: atom_id res chain seq x y z
N GLU A 1 -5.88 9.03 5.95
CA GLU A 1 -7.20 8.99 5.29
C GLU A 1 -7.16 9.09 3.76
N ARG A 2 -6.30 9.90 3.11
CA ARG A 2 -6.30 10.00 1.63
C ARG A 2 -5.88 8.72 0.90
N VAL A 3 -4.96 7.94 1.46
CA VAL A 3 -4.39 6.75 0.81
C VAL A 3 -5.43 5.66 0.58
N GLN A 4 -6.25 5.34 1.58
CA GLN A 4 -7.27 4.30 1.47
C GLN A 4 -8.31 4.62 0.39
N ALA A 5 -8.88 5.83 0.41
CA ALA A 5 -9.88 6.27 -0.56
C ALA A 5 -9.35 6.24 -2.01
N THR A 6 -8.07 6.58 -2.21
CA THR A 6 -7.43 6.44 -3.52
C THR A 6 -7.33 4.98 -3.96
N ILE A 7 -6.94 4.08 -3.07
CA ILE A 7 -6.84 2.65 -3.37
C ILE A 7 -8.23 2.04 -3.66
N GLU A 8 -9.25 2.41 -2.89
CA GLU A 8 -10.63 1.97 -3.12
C GLU A 8 -11.11 2.36 -4.52
N HIS A 9 -10.85 3.60 -4.95
CA HIS A 9 -11.17 4.03 -6.31
C HIS A 9 -10.40 3.22 -7.36
N MET A 10 -9.11 2.94 -7.16
CA MET A 10 -8.32 2.14 -8.10
C MET A 10 -8.82 0.69 -8.20
N LEU A 11 -9.29 0.11 -7.09
CA LEU A 11 -9.83 -1.24 -7.04
C LEU A 11 -11.21 -1.37 -7.71
N VAL A 12 -11.98 -0.28 -7.81
CA VAL A 12 -13.24 -0.28 -8.60
C VAL A 12 -12.94 -0.56 -10.08
N ASP A 13 -11.88 0.05 -10.60
CA ASP A 13 -11.48 -0.10 -12.00
C ASP A 13 -10.66 -1.38 -12.23
N GLN A 14 -9.82 -1.78 -11.26
CA GLN A 14 -9.00 -3.00 -11.33
C GLN A 14 -9.01 -3.77 -9.99
N PRO A 15 -10.00 -4.65 -9.75
CA PRO A 15 -10.18 -5.36 -8.48
C PRO A 15 -9.04 -6.30 -8.08
N ASP A 16 -8.28 -6.82 -9.05
CA ASP A 16 -7.21 -7.79 -8.83
C ASP A 16 -5.81 -7.21 -9.08
N ALA A 17 -5.69 -5.88 -9.21
CA ALA A 17 -4.41 -5.23 -9.40
C ALA A 17 -3.48 -5.50 -8.20
N PRO A 18 -2.22 -5.93 -8.43
CA PRO A 18 -1.24 -6.03 -7.36
C PRO A 18 -0.78 -4.64 -6.94
N LEU A 19 -0.64 -4.42 -5.63
CA LEU A 19 -0.06 -3.20 -5.06
C LEU A 19 1.39 -3.45 -4.68
N VAL A 20 2.29 -2.60 -5.16
CA VAL A 20 3.69 -2.59 -4.72
C VAL A 20 3.93 -1.33 -3.88
N ILE A 21 4.41 -1.52 -2.66
CA ILE A 21 4.82 -0.44 -1.76
C ILE A 21 6.34 -0.41 -1.80
N GLN A 22 6.92 0.68 -2.29
CA GLN A 22 8.34 0.96 -2.14
C GLN A 22 8.57 1.75 -0.87
N ALA A 23 9.45 1.25 0.00
CA ALA A 23 9.84 1.91 1.23
C ALA A 23 11.37 2.07 1.28
N ASP A 24 11.83 3.14 1.91
CA ASP A 24 13.23 3.26 2.31
C ASP A 24 13.48 2.30 3.48
N GLU A 25 14.62 1.61 3.50
CA GLU A 25 15.00 0.72 4.62
C GLU A 25 15.02 1.46 5.98
N HIS A 26 15.28 2.77 5.96
CA HIS A 26 15.25 3.64 7.14
C HIS A 26 13.90 4.34 7.35
N ALA A 27 12.92 4.16 6.46
CA ALA A 27 11.61 4.75 6.64
C ALA A 27 11.00 4.23 7.94
N TYR A 28 10.74 5.16 8.87
CA TYR A 28 10.07 4.90 10.15
C TYR A 28 9.02 3.80 9.98
N ASN A 29 9.26 2.61 10.56
CA ASN A 29 8.41 1.42 10.41
C ASN A 29 6.91 1.74 10.54
N GLY A 30 6.54 2.71 11.37
CA GLY A 30 5.16 3.16 11.55
C GLY A 30 4.48 3.74 10.30
N THR A 31 5.20 4.32 9.33
CA THR A 31 4.60 4.84 8.10
C THR A 31 4.25 3.73 7.12
N VAL A 32 5.15 2.77 6.93
CA VAL A 32 4.90 1.61 6.07
C VAL A 32 3.73 0.79 6.60
N VAL A 33 3.69 0.54 7.91
CA VAL A 33 2.57 -0.16 8.57
C VAL A 33 1.25 0.56 8.34
N LYS A 34 1.20 1.89 8.51
CA LYS A 34 -0.03 2.67 8.26
C LYS A 34 -0.52 2.57 6.81
N VAL A 35 0.40 2.55 5.84
CA VAL A 35 0.04 2.40 4.42
C VAL A 35 -0.44 0.98 4.11
N MET A 36 0.23 -0.03 4.68
CA MET A 36 -0.21 -1.43 4.55
C MET A 36 -1.59 -1.67 5.17
N ASP A 37 -1.86 -1.12 6.35
CA ASP A 37 -3.16 -1.23 7.02
C ASP A 37 -4.26 -0.55 6.20
N ALA A 38 -3.98 0.63 5.64
CA ALA A 38 -4.91 1.32 4.75
C ALA A 38 -5.19 0.52 3.46
N ALA A 39 -4.16 -0.05 2.84
CA ALA A 39 -4.30 -0.88 1.64
C ALA A 39 -5.10 -2.16 1.92
N LYS A 40 -4.86 -2.78 3.07
CA LYS A 40 -5.60 -3.97 3.50
C LYS A 40 -7.06 -3.63 3.83
N GLY A 41 -7.31 -2.50 4.49
CA GLY A 41 -8.65 -1.97 4.77
C GLY A 41 -9.45 -1.67 3.51
N ALA A 42 -8.79 -1.22 2.44
CA ALA A 42 -9.40 -1.02 1.13
C ALA A 42 -9.74 -2.32 0.37
N GLY A 43 -9.26 -3.48 0.83
CA GLY A 43 -9.54 -4.78 0.20
C GLY A 43 -8.50 -5.26 -0.83
N VAL A 44 -7.30 -4.68 -0.85
CA VAL A 44 -6.21 -5.16 -1.72
C VAL A 44 -5.80 -6.58 -1.31
N LYS A 45 -5.81 -7.51 -2.26
CA LYS A 45 -5.48 -8.93 -2.01
C LYS A 45 -3.98 -9.21 -2.11
N ASN A 46 -3.30 -8.56 -3.05
CA ASN A 46 -1.91 -8.83 -3.39
C ASN A 46 -1.07 -7.58 -3.11
N ILE A 47 -0.33 -7.59 -1.99
CA ILE A 47 0.55 -6.48 -1.60
C ILE A 47 1.99 -7.00 -1.54
N ALA A 48 2.89 -6.36 -2.28
CA ALA A 48 4.33 -6.57 -2.21
C ALA A 48 5.00 -5.35 -1.58
N LEU A 49 5.93 -5.57 -0.65
CA LEU A 49 6.77 -4.52 -0.07
C LEU A 49 8.18 -4.68 -0.62
N ALA A 50 8.67 -3.65 -1.30
CA ALA A 50 10.05 -3.55 -1.74
C ALA A 50 10.76 -2.50 -0.87
N ALA A 51 11.84 -2.89 -0.21
CA ALA A 51 12.72 -1.97 0.49
C ALA A 51 13.87 -1.58 -0.45
N GLU A 52 14.13 -0.28 -0.58
CA GLU A 52 15.26 0.23 -1.35
C GLU A 52 16.30 0.84 -0.39
N ASN A 53 17.53 0.32 -0.46
CA ASN A 53 18.70 0.95 0.17
C ASN A 53 19.19 2.05 -0.77
N LYS A 54 18.93 3.30 -0.40
CA LYS A 54 19.52 4.44 -1.08
C LYS A 54 20.97 4.65 -0.66
#